data_AF-A0A2E7JI05-F1
#
_entry.id   AF-A0A2E7JI05-F1
#
_cell.length_a   1.000
_cell.length_b   1.000
_cell.length_c   1.000
_cell.angle_alpha   90.00
_cell.angle_beta   90.00
_cell.angle_gamma   90.00
#
_symmetry.space_group_name_H-M   'P 1'
#
loop_
_entity.id
_entity.type
_entity.pdbx_description
1 polymer ?
#
loop_
_entity_poly.entity_id
_entity_poly.type
_entity_poly.pdbx_seq_one_letter_code
_entity_poly.pdbx_strand_id
1 'polypeptide(L)'
;MWALGWAGAEPIAVVTAVAKPQLDGILVEWGAPERIAIVAGGDRVGLRGAFAGDADHEADVYLMWDATHIYVAVAVVDDIIDVGQIAPGENEWRGPSGERKDMMFYHDHLKVFLRGPERPLGHNLWLAPAEGTPYMWGGIQRGKISERLPVAVGGTLRDGAYTYEMAIPWTWLAFHPRSDMVLDALFLLPDSDAPGQEMRKKVRQSNKWIWWQGKVQLTGHPPGLKEPLKAAVLEEIAAKSREIVVPEVAPKPVPEPVVTEPVSEPPATAPAETAAVAEDAPVAETAVAVAGQEQAAPSVAALRSSLNRRLLAREQAVPPAPDWVRALNDDRGVSPAQVDSLYYRLTRTLRRLTAENINTRTDGLVMDMAEYAGTWRAQAQRFLQKLLANIIADGEHLQPRIAVAAAAAGVDGDKAERLVWALCRQTLDVYEDGKVALSESLLDRARRRAKLSADETRALLVALARAGE
;
A
#
# COMPACT_ATOMS: atom_id res chain seq x y z
N MET A 1 -0.07 4.80 -8.69
CA MET A 1 -0.44 3.62 -7.88
C MET A 1 -1.93 3.42 -8.08
N TRP A 2 -2.33 2.45 -8.93
CA TRP A 2 -3.73 2.20 -9.26
C TRP A 2 -4.35 1.26 -8.22
N ALA A 3 -5.63 1.51 -7.93
CA ALA A 3 -6.42 0.81 -6.93
C ALA A 3 -6.46 -0.70 -7.19
N LEU A 4 -5.86 -1.49 -6.30
CA LEU A 4 -6.26 -2.87 -6.10
C LEU A 4 -7.65 -2.83 -5.46
N GLY A 5 -8.67 -3.22 -6.21
CA GLY A 5 -10.02 -3.33 -5.69
C GLY A 5 -10.13 -4.57 -4.81
N TRP A 6 -10.19 -4.39 -3.50
CA TRP A 6 -10.53 -5.45 -2.56
C TRP A 6 -12.05 -5.64 -2.61
N ALA A 7 -12.53 -6.30 -3.66
CA ALA A 7 -13.95 -6.59 -3.85
C ALA A 7 -14.35 -7.73 -2.89
N GLY A 8 -14.83 -7.38 -1.69
CA GLY A 8 -15.43 -8.36 -0.78
C GLY A 8 -15.34 -8.05 0.72
N ALA A 9 -14.54 -7.08 1.14
CA ALA A 9 -14.38 -6.78 2.56
C ALA A 9 -15.50 -5.81 3.05
N GLU A 10 -16.16 -6.13 4.17
CA GLU A 10 -17.24 -5.30 4.73
C GLU A 10 -16.74 -3.90 5.11
N PRO A 11 -17.48 -2.81 4.84
CA PRO A 11 -17.08 -1.47 5.27
C PRO A 11 -16.92 -1.37 6.80
N ILE A 12 -15.89 -0.64 7.26
CA ILE A 12 -15.70 -0.33 8.68
C ILE A 12 -16.71 0.76 9.10
N ALA A 13 -17.40 0.60 10.23
CA ALA A 13 -18.42 1.53 10.66
C ALA A 13 -17.79 2.82 11.23
N VAL A 14 -18.28 3.97 10.76
CA VAL A 14 -17.88 5.30 11.22
C VAL A 14 -19.05 5.90 11.98
N VAL A 15 -18.91 5.95 13.30
CA VAL A 15 -19.98 6.36 14.20
C VAL A 15 -20.15 7.88 14.25
N THR A 16 -21.34 8.33 14.64
CA THR A 16 -21.60 9.76 14.85
C THR A 16 -20.82 10.31 16.04
N ALA A 17 -20.21 11.48 15.89
CA ALA A 17 -19.62 12.22 16.99
C ALA A 17 -20.72 12.78 17.91
N VAL A 18 -20.65 12.46 19.20
CA VAL A 18 -21.58 12.98 20.21
C VAL A 18 -21.31 14.46 20.49
N ALA A 19 -20.03 14.84 20.48
CA ALA A 19 -19.54 16.20 20.56
C ALA A 19 -18.37 16.36 19.59
N LYS A 20 -18.10 17.59 19.17
CA LYS A 20 -16.92 17.91 18.34
C LYS A 20 -15.64 17.63 19.16
N PRO A 21 -14.71 16.80 18.67
CA PRO A 21 -13.43 16.55 19.36
C PRO A 21 -12.61 17.84 19.51
N GLN A 22 -11.83 17.91 20.59
CA GLN A 22 -10.85 18.96 20.79
C GLN A 22 -9.59 18.55 20.03
N LEU A 23 -9.24 19.26 18.97
CA LEU A 23 -8.12 18.88 18.10
C LEU A 23 -6.79 19.35 18.73
N ASP A 24 -6.31 18.64 19.74
CA ASP A 24 -5.10 18.99 20.51
C ASP A 24 -4.03 17.88 20.57
N GLY A 25 -4.28 16.76 19.91
CA GLY A 25 -3.45 15.57 19.86
C GLY A 25 -3.76 14.53 20.94
N ILE A 26 -4.69 14.80 21.86
CA ILE A 26 -5.07 13.87 22.92
C ILE A 26 -6.30 13.07 22.47
N LEU A 27 -6.22 11.75 22.52
CA LEU A 27 -7.28 10.89 21.96
C LEU A 27 -8.30 10.39 22.99
N VAL A 28 -8.24 10.87 24.24
CA VAL A 28 -9.02 10.32 25.36
C VAL A 28 -10.52 10.61 25.19
N GLU A 29 -10.87 11.75 24.62
CA GLU A 29 -12.24 12.19 24.35
C GLU A 29 -12.91 11.50 23.16
N TRP A 30 -12.14 10.77 22.34
CA TRP A 30 -12.69 10.08 21.17
C TRP A 30 -13.63 8.93 21.57
N GLY A 31 -13.55 8.47 22.82
CA GLY A 31 -14.35 7.38 23.33
C GLY A 31 -13.83 6.03 22.83
N ALA A 32 -14.70 5.25 22.20
CA ALA A 32 -14.36 3.93 21.66
C ALA A 32 -14.97 3.67 20.27
N PRO A 33 -14.71 4.53 19.26
CA PRO A 33 -15.09 4.24 17.89
C PRO A 33 -14.37 2.99 17.38
N GLU A 34 -14.87 2.40 16.31
CA GLU A 34 -14.24 1.22 15.71
C GLU A 34 -12.80 1.54 15.30
N ARG A 35 -11.88 0.70 15.74
CA ARG A 35 -10.44 0.89 15.57
C ARG A 35 -9.96 0.26 14.28
N ILE A 36 -9.30 1.04 13.43
CA ILE A 36 -8.60 0.56 12.25
C ILE A 36 -7.12 0.37 12.62
N ALA A 37 -6.73 -0.87 12.92
CA ALA A 37 -5.34 -1.20 13.22
C ALA A 37 -4.51 -1.31 11.93
N ILE A 38 -3.53 -0.41 11.79
CA ILE A 38 -2.52 -0.40 10.74
C ILE A 38 -1.26 -1.02 11.32
N VAL A 39 -1.29 -2.34 11.41
CA VAL A 39 -0.18 -3.17 11.89
C VAL A 39 0.26 -4.06 10.74
N ALA A 40 1.55 -4.35 10.62
CA ALA A 40 2.05 -5.24 9.60
C ALA A 40 1.28 -6.58 9.61
N GLY A 41 0.82 -7.02 8.43
CA GLY A 41 0.00 -8.23 8.30
C GLY A 41 -1.47 -8.10 8.71
N GLY A 42 -1.93 -6.93 9.16
CA GLY A 42 -3.33 -6.67 9.49
C GLY A 42 -4.29 -6.74 8.29
N ASP A 43 -5.59 -6.87 8.56
CA ASP A 43 -6.60 -6.82 7.49
C ASP A 43 -6.52 -5.48 6.75
N ARG A 44 -6.61 -5.52 5.42
CA ARG A 44 -6.52 -4.32 4.57
C ARG A 44 -5.23 -3.54 4.67
N VAL A 45 -4.20 -4.09 5.33
CA VAL A 45 -2.88 -3.47 5.46
C VAL A 45 -1.94 -3.96 4.36
N GLY A 46 -1.38 -3.01 3.61
CA GLY A 46 -0.25 -3.22 2.72
C GLY A 46 1.05 -2.71 3.35
N LEU A 47 2.17 -3.28 2.91
CA LEU A 47 3.51 -2.99 3.42
C LEU A 47 4.46 -2.78 2.25
N ARG A 48 5.43 -1.88 2.45
CA ARG A 48 6.62 -1.76 1.63
C ARG A 48 7.81 -1.58 2.55
N GLY A 49 8.93 -2.23 2.25
CA GLY A 49 10.10 -2.21 3.13
C GLY A 49 9.99 -3.29 4.21
N ALA A 50 10.87 -3.26 5.21
CA ALA A 50 10.95 -4.26 6.26
C ALA A 50 10.66 -3.61 7.60
N PHE A 51 9.68 -4.15 8.34
CA PHE A 51 9.32 -3.67 9.66
C PHE A 51 9.81 -4.62 10.75
N ALA A 52 10.41 -4.09 11.81
CA ALA A 52 11.22 -4.81 12.79
C ALA A 52 10.54 -5.11 14.14
N GLY A 53 9.21 -5.13 14.21
CA GLY A 53 8.51 -5.35 15.48
C GLY A 53 7.21 -4.56 15.53
N ASP A 54 6.44 -4.76 16.59
CA ASP A 54 5.27 -3.91 16.88
C ASP A 54 5.72 -2.49 17.27
N ALA A 55 6.97 -2.31 17.73
CA ALA A 55 7.52 -1.01 18.12
C ALA A 55 8.19 -0.23 16.97
N ASP A 56 8.41 -0.86 15.82
CA ASP A 56 9.11 -0.25 14.68
C ASP A 56 8.19 0.76 13.99
N HIS A 57 7.01 0.31 13.54
CA HIS A 57 6.01 1.24 13.04
C HIS A 57 4.61 0.62 13.00
N GLU A 58 3.71 1.12 13.83
CA GLU A 58 2.29 0.74 13.82
C GLU A 58 1.40 1.95 14.10
N ALA A 59 0.16 1.89 13.64
CA ALA A 59 -0.80 2.94 13.93
C ALA A 59 -2.21 2.42 14.17
N ASP A 60 -2.95 3.15 14.99
CA ASP A 60 -4.39 3.00 15.13
C ASP A 60 -5.08 4.23 14.55
N VAL A 61 -6.04 4.01 13.64
CA VAL A 61 -6.87 5.07 13.06
C VAL A 61 -8.29 4.96 13.59
N TYR A 62 -8.85 6.11 13.97
CA TYR A 62 -10.21 6.26 14.46
C TYR A 62 -10.96 7.27 13.60
N LEU A 63 -12.23 6.98 13.33
CA LEU A 63 -13.09 7.81 12.51
C LEU A 63 -14.40 8.10 13.23
N MET A 64 -14.80 9.35 13.18
CA MET A 64 -16.15 9.79 13.58
C MET A 64 -16.69 10.78 12.56
N TRP A 65 -17.99 11.06 12.60
CA TRP A 65 -18.55 12.09 11.72
C TRP A 65 -19.72 12.85 12.35
N ASP A 66 -19.96 14.06 11.87
CA ASP A 66 -21.17 14.82 12.16
C ASP A 66 -21.76 15.44 10.88
N ALA A 67 -22.76 16.31 11.03
CA ALA A 67 -23.43 16.98 9.90
C ALA A 67 -22.50 17.89 9.06
N THR A 68 -21.33 18.24 9.57
CA THR A 68 -20.45 19.27 9.01
C THR A 68 -19.03 18.76 8.69
N HIS A 69 -18.53 17.76 9.41
CA HIS A 69 -17.19 17.21 9.27
C HIS A 69 -17.16 15.68 9.31
N ILE A 70 -16.12 15.12 8.69
CA ILE A 70 -15.55 13.84 9.10
C ILE A 70 -14.30 14.10 9.95
N TYR A 71 -14.18 13.36 11.03
CA TYR A 71 -13.07 13.43 11.97
C TYR A 71 -12.16 12.23 11.79
N VAL A 72 -10.86 12.47 11.75
CA VAL A 72 -9.82 11.43 11.68
C VAL A 72 -8.86 11.63 12.83
N ALA A 73 -8.68 10.61 13.66
CA ALA A 73 -7.59 10.53 14.62
C ALA A 73 -6.67 9.39 14.25
N VAL A 74 -5.37 9.61 14.44
CA VAL A 74 -4.34 8.60 14.22
C VAL A 74 -3.39 8.64 15.39
N ALA A 75 -3.11 7.50 16.00
CA ALA A 75 -2.01 7.30 16.93
C ALA A 75 -0.97 6.42 16.27
N VAL A 76 0.30 6.84 16.30
CA VAL A 76 1.42 6.10 15.70
C VAL A 76 2.45 5.81 16.79
N VAL A 77 2.93 4.58 16.81
CA VAL A 77 4.10 4.14 17.59
C VAL A 77 5.23 3.89 16.60
N ASP A 78 6.38 4.48 16.89
CA ASP A 78 7.52 4.53 15.98
C ASP A 78 8.82 4.56 16.80
N ASP A 79 9.77 3.67 16.53
CA ASP A 79 11.02 3.62 17.28
C ASP A 79 12.00 4.72 16.86
N ILE A 80 11.92 5.23 15.63
CA ILE A 80 12.80 6.28 15.11
C ILE A 80 12.01 7.31 14.30
N ILE A 81 11.65 8.40 14.97
CA ILE A 81 10.92 9.50 14.35
C ILE A 81 11.86 10.44 13.57
N ASP A 82 11.61 10.56 12.27
CA ASP A 82 12.31 11.37 11.26
C ASP A 82 11.34 12.38 10.60
N VAL A 83 11.10 13.46 11.33
CA VAL A 83 10.22 14.55 10.90
C VAL A 83 10.88 15.37 9.79
N GLY A 84 10.15 15.60 8.69
CA GLY A 84 10.54 16.54 7.65
C GLY A 84 9.36 17.35 7.15
N GLN A 85 9.46 18.67 7.17
CA GLN A 85 8.45 19.54 6.55
C GLN A 85 8.74 19.69 5.07
N ILE A 86 7.83 19.21 4.21
CA ILE A 86 8.01 19.22 2.74
C ILE A 86 6.84 19.96 2.10
N ALA A 87 7.13 21.09 1.46
CA ALA A 87 6.12 21.91 0.82
C ALA A 87 5.60 21.35 -0.52
N PRO A 88 4.38 21.74 -0.94
CA PRO A 88 3.90 21.50 -2.29
C PRO A 88 4.91 21.97 -3.35
N GLY A 89 5.34 21.06 -4.24
CA GLY A 89 6.31 21.38 -5.30
C GLY A 89 7.77 21.16 -4.92
N GLU A 90 8.07 21.01 -3.63
CA GLU A 90 9.39 20.61 -3.12
C GLU A 90 9.45 19.11 -2.83
N ASN A 91 8.35 18.39 -3.01
CA ASN A 91 8.22 16.98 -2.70
C ASN A 91 8.92 16.04 -3.71
N GLU A 92 9.74 16.57 -4.61
CA GLU A 92 10.45 15.77 -5.60
C GLU A 92 11.96 15.86 -5.41
N TRP A 93 12.56 14.73 -5.07
CA TRP A 93 13.99 14.56 -5.12
C TRP A 93 14.42 14.09 -6.52
N ARG A 94 15.47 14.72 -7.06
CA ARG A 94 16.08 14.37 -8.34
C ARG A 94 17.48 13.80 -8.11
N GLY A 95 17.68 12.57 -8.58
CA GLY A 95 18.95 11.87 -8.49
C GLY A 95 19.93 12.25 -9.60
N PRO A 96 21.23 11.98 -9.42
CA PRO A 96 22.27 12.30 -10.40
C PRO A 96 22.12 11.54 -11.72
N SER A 97 21.38 10.43 -11.74
CA SER A 97 21.10 9.65 -12.94
C SER A 97 19.70 9.94 -13.52
N GLY A 98 19.07 11.04 -13.10
CA GLY A 98 17.74 11.44 -13.55
C GLY A 98 16.60 10.74 -12.83
N GLU A 99 16.87 10.02 -11.73
CA GLU A 99 15.81 9.42 -10.93
C GLU A 99 14.91 10.50 -10.33
N ARG A 100 13.61 10.23 -10.23
CA ARG A 100 12.64 11.09 -9.53
C ARG A 100 12.01 10.29 -8.40
N LYS A 101 12.04 10.84 -7.19
CA LYS A 101 11.46 10.23 -5.99
C LYS A 101 10.59 11.24 -5.27
N ASP A 102 9.46 10.76 -4.78
CA ASP A 102 8.57 11.58 -3.95
C ASP A 102 9.11 11.59 -2.51
N MET A 103 9.58 12.75 -2.06
CA MET A 103 10.23 12.93 -0.76
C MET A 103 9.30 12.68 0.42
N MET A 104 7.98 12.72 0.20
CA MET A 104 6.99 12.41 1.23
C MET A 104 7.16 11.00 1.81
N PHE A 105 7.77 10.07 1.08
CA PHE A 105 8.00 8.69 1.51
C PHE A 105 9.36 8.45 2.17
N TYR A 106 10.12 9.51 2.46
CA TYR A 106 11.47 9.47 3.03
C TYR A 106 11.60 10.34 4.29
N HIS A 107 10.46 10.58 4.93
CA HIS A 107 10.25 11.27 6.19
C HIS A 107 8.92 10.78 6.74
N ASP A 108 8.78 10.74 8.04
CA ASP A 108 7.54 10.24 8.64
C ASP A 108 6.44 11.26 8.40
N HIS A 109 5.33 10.75 7.86
CA HIS A 109 4.19 11.53 7.46
C HIS A 109 2.93 10.70 7.60
N LEU A 110 1.79 11.35 7.76
CA LEU A 110 0.50 10.74 7.53
C LEU A 110 -0.06 11.20 6.18
N LYS A 111 -0.41 10.24 5.33
CA LYS A 111 -1.27 10.46 4.18
C LYS A 111 -2.68 9.99 4.47
N VAL A 112 -3.65 10.89 4.31
CA VAL A 112 -5.08 10.56 4.32
C VAL A 112 -5.63 10.71 2.91
N PHE A 113 -6.33 9.70 2.42
CA PHE A 113 -7.10 9.76 1.17
C PHE A 113 -8.54 9.35 1.41
N LEU A 114 -9.48 10.19 0.95
CA LEU A 114 -10.92 9.94 1.03
C LEU A 114 -11.59 10.15 -0.33
N ARG A 115 -12.47 9.23 -0.72
CA ARG A 115 -13.30 9.34 -1.92
C ARG A 115 -14.74 8.90 -1.64
N GLY A 116 -15.69 9.79 -1.87
CA GLY A 116 -17.11 9.50 -1.79
C GLY A 116 -17.70 9.00 -3.12
N PRO A 117 -18.93 8.43 -3.08
CA PRO A 117 -19.58 7.85 -4.25
C PRO A 117 -19.96 8.89 -5.32
N GLU A 118 -20.13 10.14 -4.92
CA GLU A 118 -20.53 11.27 -5.78
C GLU A 118 -19.36 11.83 -6.61
N ARG A 119 -18.11 11.40 -6.35
CA ARG A 119 -16.91 11.98 -6.95
C ARG A 119 -15.96 10.89 -7.48
N PRO A 120 -15.55 10.94 -8.76
CA PRO A 120 -14.58 9.98 -9.29
C PRO A 120 -13.15 10.20 -8.74
N LEU A 121 -12.84 11.44 -8.35
CA LEU A 121 -11.55 11.85 -7.81
C LEU A 121 -11.66 12.01 -6.29
N GLY A 122 -10.71 11.42 -5.55
CA GLY A 122 -10.64 11.59 -4.10
C GLY A 122 -9.81 12.80 -3.67
N HIS A 123 -9.79 13.07 -2.38
CA HIS A 123 -8.97 14.10 -1.74
C HIS A 123 -7.76 13.46 -1.07
N ASN A 124 -6.60 14.09 -1.16
CA ASN A 124 -5.40 13.68 -0.44
C ASN A 124 -4.99 14.79 0.53
N LEU A 125 -4.57 14.38 1.73
CA LEU A 125 -3.93 15.21 2.73
C LEU A 125 -2.62 14.56 3.14
N TRP A 126 -1.60 15.38 3.34
CA TRP A 126 -0.30 15.00 3.91
C TRP A 126 -0.05 15.83 5.15
N LEU A 127 0.40 15.19 6.22
CA LEU A 127 0.69 15.81 7.50
C LEU A 127 2.05 15.34 8.01
N ALA A 128 2.87 16.26 8.50
CA ALA A 128 4.11 15.93 9.20
C ALA A 128 3.88 15.92 10.73
N PRO A 129 4.48 14.99 11.49
CA PRO A 129 4.33 14.95 12.94
C PRO A 129 4.78 16.26 13.60
N ALA A 130 4.01 16.81 14.53
CA ALA A 130 4.39 17.98 15.33
C ALA A 130 3.56 18.08 16.62
N GLU A 131 4.11 18.77 17.63
CA GLU A 131 3.34 19.22 18.79
C GLU A 131 2.47 20.44 18.41
N GLY A 132 1.20 20.44 18.80
CA GLY A 132 0.27 21.53 18.53
C GLY A 132 -0.38 21.42 17.15
N THR A 133 0.08 22.20 16.17
CA THR A 133 -0.50 22.21 14.81
C THR A 133 0.46 21.56 13.81
N PRO A 134 0.22 20.30 13.40
CA PRO A 134 0.95 19.64 12.31
C PRO A 134 1.01 20.48 11.03
N TYR A 135 2.18 20.51 10.41
CA TYR A 135 2.29 21.06 9.06
C TYR A 135 1.53 20.15 8.07
N MET A 136 0.71 20.75 7.21
CA MET A 136 -0.20 20.03 6.34
C MET A 136 -0.36 20.69 4.98
N TRP A 137 -0.53 19.87 3.94
CA TRP A 137 -1.02 20.31 2.64
C TRP A 137 -1.80 19.21 1.92
N GLY A 138 -2.54 19.56 0.89
CA GLY A 138 -3.37 18.61 0.17
C GLY A 138 -4.29 19.21 -0.87
N GLY A 139 -5.25 18.41 -1.34
CA GLY A 139 -6.20 18.82 -2.36
C GLY A 139 -6.87 17.64 -3.07
N ILE A 140 -7.69 17.96 -4.06
CA ILE A 140 -8.32 16.95 -4.93
C ILE A 140 -7.26 16.28 -5.81
N GLN A 141 -7.38 14.96 -5.99
CA GLN A 141 -6.48 14.18 -6.84
C GLN A 141 -6.47 14.75 -8.27
N ARG A 142 -5.27 14.98 -8.82
CA ARG A 142 -5.05 15.63 -10.13
C ARG A 142 -5.52 17.08 -10.22
N GLY A 143 -5.91 17.70 -9.11
CA GLY A 143 -6.22 19.12 -9.04
C GLY A 143 -5.10 19.94 -8.40
N LYS A 144 -5.43 21.18 -8.06
CA LYS A 144 -4.53 22.10 -7.38
C LYS A 144 -4.33 21.65 -5.93
N ILE A 145 -3.06 21.55 -5.54
CA ILE A 145 -2.63 21.33 -4.15
C ILE A 145 -2.46 22.67 -3.43
N SER A 146 -2.70 22.69 -2.12
CA SER A 146 -2.67 23.90 -1.28
C SER A 146 -2.24 23.56 0.14
N GLU A 147 -1.49 24.47 0.76
CA GLU A 147 -1.22 24.49 2.21
C GLU A 147 -2.37 25.17 2.97
N ARG A 148 -3.06 26.10 2.30
CA ARG A 148 -4.22 26.80 2.87
C ARG A 148 -5.46 25.93 2.68
N LEU A 149 -5.68 25.04 3.64
CA LEU A 149 -6.82 24.13 3.67
C LEU A 149 -7.82 24.57 4.74
N PRO A 150 -9.13 24.43 4.50
CA PRO A 150 -10.15 24.64 5.53
C PRO A 150 -10.24 23.43 6.48
N VAL A 151 -9.13 22.74 6.75
CA VAL A 151 -9.05 21.56 7.61
C VAL A 151 -8.39 21.99 8.91
N ALA A 152 -9.04 21.75 10.04
CA ALA A 152 -8.44 22.00 11.35
C ALA A 152 -7.66 20.76 11.77
N VAL A 153 -6.46 20.95 12.33
CA VAL A 153 -5.58 19.86 12.76
C VAL A 153 -4.95 20.13 14.12
N GLY A 154 -4.78 19.07 14.88
CA GLY A 154 -4.04 19.02 16.14
C GLY A 154 -3.10 17.82 16.14
N GLY A 155 -2.06 17.84 16.97
CA GLY A 155 -1.12 16.73 17.10
C GLY A 155 -0.28 16.83 18.35
N THR A 156 0.21 15.68 18.80
CA THR A 156 1.17 15.54 19.89
C THR A 156 2.33 14.69 19.40
N LEU A 157 3.55 15.00 19.85
CA LEU A 157 4.76 14.25 19.52
C LEU A 157 5.58 14.04 20.80
N ARG A 158 5.56 12.83 21.37
CA ARG A 158 6.22 12.52 22.65
C ARG A 158 6.70 11.07 22.70
N ASP A 159 7.92 10.87 23.23
CA ASP A 159 8.43 9.57 23.67
C ASP A 159 8.27 8.40 22.66
N GLY A 160 8.56 8.62 21.37
CA GLY A 160 8.43 7.58 20.33
C GLY A 160 6.99 7.32 19.87
N ALA A 161 6.07 8.21 20.21
CA ALA A 161 4.71 8.19 19.71
C ALA A 161 4.29 9.56 19.19
N TYR A 162 3.42 9.57 18.19
CA TYR A 162 2.81 10.79 17.71
C TYR A 162 1.36 10.58 17.32
N THR A 163 0.58 11.64 17.45
CA THR A 163 -0.84 11.65 17.15
C THR A 163 -1.19 12.74 16.16
N TYR A 164 -2.23 12.48 15.38
CA TYR A 164 -2.90 13.46 14.54
C TYR A 164 -4.38 13.46 14.86
N GLU A 165 -4.97 14.64 14.88
CA GLU A 165 -6.41 14.82 14.87
C GLU A 165 -6.79 15.80 13.79
N MET A 166 -7.87 15.51 13.07
CA MET A 166 -8.28 16.28 11.91
C MET A 166 -9.80 16.45 11.91
N ALA A 167 -10.27 17.65 11.63
CA ALA A 167 -11.65 17.91 11.25
C ALA A 167 -11.71 18.35 9.79
N ILE A 168 -12.21 17.48 8.92
CA ILE A 168 -12.27 17.69 7.48
C ILE A 168 -13.71 18.07 7.09
N PRO A 169 -13.97 19.31 6.61
CA PRO A 169 -15.32 19.72 6.26
C PRO A 169 -15.86 18.96 5.05
N TRP A 170 -17.12 18.54 5.11
CA TRP A 170 -17.80 17.91 3.97
C TRP A 170 -17.86 18.82 2.74
N THR A 171 -17.95 20.13 2.96
CA THR A 171 -17.96 21.14 1.89
C THR A 171 -16.65 21.19 1.14
N TRP A 172 -15.51 20.96 1.81
CA TRP A 172 -14.20 20.90 1.15
C TRP A 172 -14.03 19.60 0.36
N LEU A 173 -14.49 18.48 0.91
CA LEU A 173 -14.56 17.21 0.20
C LEU A 173 -15.57 17.22 -0.96
N ALA A 174 -16.49 18.20 -0.96
CA ALA A 174 -17.59 18.33 -1.87
C ALA A 174 -18.46 17.05 -1.94
N PHE A 175 -18.71 16.47 -0.78
CA PHE A 175 -19.62 15.34 -0.52
C PHE A 175 -20.84 15.83 0.25
N HIS A 176 -22.02 15.25 -0.01
CA HIS A 176 -23.20 15.47 0.81
C HIS A 176 -23.35 14.31 1.78
N PRO A 177 -22.97 14.45 3.07
CA PRO A 177 -22.97 13.33 4.00
C PRO A 177 -24.39 12.77 4.17
N ARG A 178 -24.49 11.44 4.24
CA ARG A 178 -25.75 10.72 4.45
C ARG A 178 -25.46 9.51 5.33
N SER A 179 -26.44 9.14 6.14
CA SER A 179 -26.45 7.83 6.79
C SER A 179 -26.26 6.73 5.74
N ASP A 180 -25.45 5.73 6.08
CA ASP A 180 -25.04 4.60 5.24
C ASP A 180 -24.19 4.96 4.01
N MET A 181 -23.68 6.19 3.92
CA MET A 181 -22.73 6.55 2.88
C MET A 181 -21.43 5.76 3.05
N VAL A 182 -21.01 5.07 1.99
CA VAL A 182 -19.73 4.36 1.95
C VAL A 182 -18.67 5.21 1.25
N LEU A 183 -17.54 5.42 1.90
CA LEU A 183 -16.36 6.10 1.36
C LEU A 183 -15.25 5.08 1.11
N ASP A 184 -14.47 5.29 0.05
CA ASP A 184 -13.15 4.66 -0.06
C ASP A 184 -12.15 5.49 0.75
N ALA A 185 -11.35 4.80 1.56
CA ALA A 185 -10.35 5.43 2.41
C ALA A 185 -8.99 4.74 2.27
N LEU A 186 -7.92 5.54 2.38
CA LEU A 186 -6.55 5.06 2.50
C LEU A 186 -5.81 5.91 3.53
N PHE A 187 -5.11 5.24 4.44
CA PHE A 187 -4.22 5.83 5.43
C PHE A 187 -2.84 5.24 5.19
N LEU A 188 -1.84 6.07 4.89
CA LEU A 188 -0.48 5.62 4.60
C LEU A 188 0.52 6.37 5.46
N LEU A 189 1.46 5.64 6.03
CA LEU A 189 2.47 6.11 6.96
C LEU A 189 3.84 5.64 6.48
N PRO A 190 4.68 6.54 5.93
CA PRO A 190 6.09 6.28 5.71
C PRO A 190 6.86 6.27 7.01
N ASP A 191 7.92 5.48 6.99
CA ASP A 191 8.77 5.15 8.13
C ASP A 191 10.23 5.24 7.63
N SER A 192 10.91 6.32 8.00
CA SER A 192 12.17 6.71 7.36
C SER A 192 13.42 6.26 8.13
N ASP A 193 13.36 6.02 9.44
CA ASP A 193 14.48 5.63 10.32
C ASP A 193 15.77 6.47 10.20
N ALA A 194 15.72 7.63 9.55
CA ALA A 194 16.92 8.30 9.06
C ALA A 194 17.00 9.78 9.47
N PRO A 195 16.74 10.13 10.75
CA PRO A 195 16.77 11.52 11.18
C PRO A 195 18.14 12.14 10.91
N GLY A 196 18.13 13.35 10.35
CA GLY A 196 19.34 14.12 10.01
C GLY A 196 20.17 13.57 8.84
N GLN A 197 19.77 12.47 8.19
CA GLN A 197 20.50 11.96 7.03
C GLN A 197 20.15 12.75 5.76
N GLU A 198 21.12 12.93 4.87
CA GLU A 198 20.89 13.51 3.56
C GLU A 198 19.94 12.66 2.70
N MET A 199 19.09 13.32 1.92
CA MET A 199 18.07 12.67 1.09
C MET A 199 18.64 11.60 0.15
N ARG A 200 19.83 11.82 -0.43
CA ARG A 200 20.49 10.83 -1.29
C ARG A 200 20.76 9.51 -0.55
N LYS A 201 21.10 9.59 0.74
CA LYS A 201 21.36 8.43 1.59
C LYS A 201 20.05 7.74 1.98
N LYS A 202 19.03 8.51 2.37
CA LYS A 202 17.67 8.00 2.63
C LYS A 202 17.13 7.20 1.44
N VAL A 203 17.19 7.77 0.23
CA VAL A 203 16.73 7.13 -1.01
C VAL A 203 17.43 5.79 -1.30
N ARG A 204 18.70 5.64 -0.90
CA ARG A 204 19.49 4.42 -1.11
C ARG A 204 19.23 3.34 -0.07
N GLN A 205 18.93 3.72 1.17
CA GLN A 205 18.87 2.79 2.30
C GLN A 205 17.59 1.95 2.27
N SER A 206 16.42 2.56 2.11
CA SER A 206 15.14 1.88 1.83
C SER A 206 14.03 2.93 1.77
N ASN A 207 12.83 2.53 1.35
CA ASN A 207 11.60 3.25 1.66
C ASN A 207 10.64 2.30 2.40
N LYS A 208 10.51 2.48 3.71
CA LYS A 208 9.51 1.75 4.49
C LYS A 208 8.23 2.58 4.51
N TRP A 209 7.11 1.93 4.26
CA TRP A 209 5.81 2.52 4.54
C TRP A 209 4.75 1.43 4.71
N ILE A 210 3.82 1.70 5.60
CA ILE A 210 2.67 0.86 5.88
C ILE A 210 1.41 1.63 5.48
N TRP A 211 0.39 0.94 5.00
CA TRP A 211 -0.87 1.59 4.70
C TRP A 211 -2.05 0.68 4.89
N TRP A 212 -3.17 1.26 5.30
CA TRP A 212 -4.47 0.62 5.24
C TRP A 212 -5.24 1.16 4.03
N GLN A 213 -5.97 0.28 3.33
CA GLN A 213 -6.86 0.67 2.25
C GLN A 213 -8.16 -0.13 2.30
N GLY A 214 -9.30 0.57 2.34
CA GLY A 214 -10.59 -0.10 2.41
C GLY A 214 -11.78 0.84 2.24
N LYS A 215 -12.94 0.35 2.66
CA LYS A 215 -14.19 1.09 2.69
C LYS A 215 -14.58 1.39 4.12
N VAL A 216 -15.17 2.56 4.33
CA VAL A 216 -15.74 3.00 5.61
C VAL A 216 -17.17 3.45 5.38
N GLN A 217 -18.09 3.17 6.30
CA GLN A 217 -19.51 3.48 6.17
C GLN A 217 -19.96 4.41 7.30
N LEU A 218 -20.57 5.53 6.92
CA LEU A 218 -21.13 6.48 7.87
C LEU A 218 -22.38 5.88 8.53
N THR A 219 -22.32 5.53 9.81
CA THR A 219 -23.46 4.96 10.54
C THR A 219 -24.11 6.00 11.44
N GLY A 220 -25.39 5.80 11.75
CA GLY A 220 -26.18 6.70 12.61
C GLY A 220 -26.68 7.96 11.89
N HIS A 221 -27.21 8.89 12.67
CA HIS A 221 -27.84 10.13 12.17
C HIS A 221 -27.48 11.31 13.07
N PRO A 222 -26.41 12.07 12.76
CA PRO A 222 -25.94 13.14 13.62
C PRO A 222 -26.92 14.32 13.63
N PRO A 223 -27.04 15.05 14.76
CA PRO A 223 -27.86 16.25 14.83
C PRO A 223 -27.48 17.27 13.74
N GLY A 224 -28.48 17.85 13.09
CA GLY A 224 -28.28 18.86 12.05
C GLY A 224 -27.95 18.28 10.67
N LEU A 225 -27.95 16.95 10.50
CA LEU A 225 -27.82 16.35 9.18
C LEU A 225 -29.01 16.78 8.31
N LYS A 226 -28.73 17.46 7.20
CA LYS A 226 -29.78 17.84 6.24
C LYS A 226 -30.18 16.60 5.47
N GLU A 227 -31.47 16.28 5.46
CA GLU A 227 -31.98 15.26 4.55
C GLU A 227 -31.68 15.67 3.10
N PRO A 228 -31.28 14.72 2.24
CA PRO A 228 -31.16 15.01 0.81
C PRO A 228 -32.53 15.51 0.31
N LEU A 229 -32.53 16.63 -0.40
CA LEU A 229 -33.73 17.14 -1.05
C LEU A 229 -34.31 16.01 -1.90
N LYS A 230 -35.59 15.66 -1.65
CA LYS A 230 -36.27 14.60 -2.41
C LYS A 230 -36.13 14.90 -3.91
N ALA A 231 -35.96 13.85 -4.72
CA ALA A 231 -35.79 13.98 -6.16
C ALA A 231 -36.85 14.90 -6.82
N ALA A 232 -38.10 14.82 -6.36
CA ALA A 232 -39.19 15.69 -6.80
C ALA A 232 -38.93 17.19 -6.55
N VAL A 233 -38.29 17.56 -5.44
CA VAL A 233 -37.93 18.95 -5.12
C VAL A 233 -36.77 19.42 -6.00
N LEU A 234 -35.82 18.54 -6.32
CA LEU A 234 -34.76 18.85 -7.28
C LEU A 234 -35.31 19.05 -8.70
N GLU A 235 -36.28 18.24 -9.12
CA GLU A 235 -37.00 18.42 -10.38
C GLU A 235 -37.79 19.72 -10.41
N GLU A 236 -38.46 20.09 -9.31
CA GLU A 236 -39.18 21.35 -9.18
C GLU A 236 -38.22 22.56 -9.25
N ILE A 237 -37.07 22.49 -8.57
CA ILE A 237 -36.03 23.53 -8.65
C ILE A 237 -35.49 23.63 -10.08
N ALA A 238 -35.23 22.50 -10.75
CA ALA A 238 -34.76 22.49 -12.13
C ALA A 238 -35.81 23.06 -13.09
N ALA A 239 -37.09 22.77 -12.89
CA ALA A 239 -38.19 23.34 -13.67
C ALA A 239 -38.28 24.86 -13.46
N LYS A 240 -38.31 25.32 -12.21
CA LYS A 240 -38.34 26.75 -11.87
C LYS A 240 -37.11 27.51 -12.36
N SER A 241 -35.93 26.88 -12.33
CA SER A 241 -34.69 27.51 -12.84
C SER A 241 -34.71 27.71 -14.36
N ARG A 242 -35.48 26.90 -15.11
CA ARG A 242 -35.69 27.10 -16.55
C ARG A 242 -36.66 28.24 -16.86
N GLU A 243 -37.54 28.59 -15.92
CA GLU A 243 -38.48 29.72 -16.05
C GLU A 243 -37.82 31.07 -15.77
N ILE A 244 -36.65 31.08 -15.11
CA ILE A 244 -35.87 32.29 -14.88
C ILE A 244 -35.21 32.70 -16.21
N VAL A 245 -35.85 33.63 -16.91
CA VAL A 245 -35.25 34.33 -18.05
C VAL A 245 -34.15 35.22 -17.51
N VAL A 246 -32.89 34.83 -17.67
CA VAL A 246 -31.76 35.70 -17.40
C VAL A 246 -31.76 36.77 -18.50
N PRO A 247 -31.98 38.06 -18.19
CA PRO A 247 -31.94 39.10 -19.21
C PRO A 247 -30.55 39.12 -19.84
N GLU A 248 -30.52 39.15 -21.17
CA GLU A 248 -29.29 39.21 -21.96
C GLU A 248 -28.53 40.50 -21.59
N VAL A 249 -27.49 40.36 -20.77
CA VAL A 249 -26.62 41.47 -20.43
C VAL A 249 -25.84 41.80 -21.70
N ALA A 250 -26.19 42.93 -22.33
CA ALA A 250 -25.48 43.43 -23.50
C ALA A 250 -23.97 43.40 -23.23
N PRO A 251 -23.17 42.78 -24.11
CA PRO A 251 -21.74 42.64 -23.90
C PRO A 251 -21.13 44.03 -23.70
N LYS A 252 -20.47 44.21 -22.55
CA LYS A 252 -19.72 45.43 -22.25
C LYS A 252 -18.67 45.58 -23.38
N PRO A 253 -18.58 46.74 -24.05
CA PRO A 253 -17.63 46.94 -25.13
C PRO A 253 -16.23 46.60 -24.63
N VAL A 254 -15.57 45.69 -25.36
CA VAL A 254 -14.20 45.26 -25.10
C VAL A 254 -13.32 46.51 -25.19
N PRO A 255 -12.62 46.92 -24.12
CA PRO A 255 -11.66 48.01 -24.23
C PRO A 255 -10.59 47.63 -25.26
N GLU A 256 -10.32 48.56 -26.17
CA GLU A 256 -9.37 48.40 -27.27
C GLU A 256 -8.02 47.87 -26.75
N PRO A 257 -7.36 46.96 -27.47
CA PRO A 257 -6.07 46.43 -27.08
C PRO A 257 -5.05 47.57 -27.04
N VAL A 258 -4.57 47.90 -25.83
CA VAL A 258 -3.41 48.76 -25.64
C VAL A 258 -2.23 48.08 -26.32
N VAL A 259 -1.71 48.71 -27.38
CA VAL A 259 -0.47 48.33 -28.05
C VAL A 259 0.67 48.47 -27.04
N THR A 260 1.06 47.36 -26.42
CA THR A 260 2.30 47.29 -25.66
C THR A 260 3.48 47.24 -26.62
N GLU A 261 4.33 48.24 -26.55
CA GLU A 261 5.63 48.29 -27.24
C GLU A 261 6.48 47.05 -26.92
N PRO A 262 7.29 46.57 -27.88
CA PRO A 262 8.16 45.43 -27.67
C PRO A 262 9.27 45.79 -26.67
N VAL A 263 9.24 45.13 -25.50
CA VAL A 263 10.33 45.18 -24.53
C VAL A 263 11.50 44.35 -25.07
N SER A 264 12.63 45.03 -25.23
CA SER A 264 13.92 44.50 -25.70
C SER A 264 14.41 43.33 -24.85
N GLU A 265 14.83 42.25 -25.51
CA GLU A 265 15.57 41.13 -24.90
C GLU A 265 16.91 41.61 -24.31
N PRO A 266 17.25 41.23 -23.06
CA PRO A 266 18.60 41.40 -22.55
C PRO A 266 19.55 40.31 -23.09
N PRO A 267 20.83 40.65 -23.35
CA PRO A 267 21.78 39.75 -24.00
C PRO A 267 22.26 38.61 -23.10
N ALA A 268 22.51 37.48 -23.76
CA ALA A 268 23.02 36.22 -23.21
C ALA A 268 24.30 36.40 -22.39
N THR A 269 24.26 35.90 -21.16
CA THR A 269 25.43 35.77 -20.29
C THR A 269 26.17 34.48 -20.60
N ALA A 270 27.48 34.59 -20.84
CA ALA A 270 28.38 33.48 -21.17
C ALA A 270 28.55 32.49 -19.98
N PRO A 271 28.86 31.21 -20.25
CA PRO A 271 29.07 30.20 -19.22
C PRO A 271 30.42 30.40 -18.50
N ALA A 272 30.37 30.42 -17.17
CA ALA A 272 31.54 30.47 -16.30
C ALA A 272 32.21 29.08 -16.18
N GLU A 273 33.53 29.13 -16.10
CA GLU A 273 34.48 28.03 -15.99
C GLU A 273 34.22 27.08 -14.82
N THR A 274 34.21 25.79 -15.12
CA THR A 274 34.34 24.69 -14.15
C THR A 274 35.75 24.67 -13.57
N ALA A 275 35.89 25.03 -12.30
CA ALA A 275 37.09 24.75 -11.51
C ALA A 275 37.07 23.31 -10.99
N ALA A 276 38.15 22.59 -11.28
CA ALA A 276 38.45 21.26 -10.76
C ALA A 276 38.72 21.32 -9.24
N VAL A 277 38.10 20.41 -8.48
CA VAL A 277 38.45 20.14 -7.09
C VAL A 277 39.05 18.73 -7.01
N ALA A 278 40.19 18.68 -6.34
CA ALA A 278 41.12 17.58 -6.24
C ALA A 278 40.55 16.34 -5.54
N GLU A 279 41.02 15.18 -6.01
CA GLU A 279 40.98 13.90 -5.32
C GLU A 279 41.88 13.95 -4.08
N ASP A 280 41.38 13.45 -2.94
CA ASP A 280 42.19 13.17 -1.77
C ASP A 280 42.04 11.71 -1.34
N ALA A 281 43.17 11.14 -0.94
CA ALA A 281 43.49 9.72 -0.81
C ALA A 281 42.86 9.04 0.43
N PRO A 282 42.83 7.69 0.49
CA PRO A 282 42.19 6.97 1.59
C PRO A 282 43.11 6.83 2.81
N VAL A 283 42.57 7.13 3.99
CA VAL A 283 43.17 6.81 5.29
C VAL A 283 42.80 5.37 5.66
N ALA A 284 43.82 4.53 5.88
CA ALA A 284 43.69 3.19 6.38
C ALA A 284 43.57 3.20 7.92
N GLU A 285 42.44 2.76 8.45
CA GLU A 285 42.30 2.43 9.88
C GLU A 285 42.47 0.93 10.11
N THR A 286 43.48 0.62 10.91
CA THR A 286 43.80 -0.73 11.39
C THR A 286 43.03 -0.95 12.68
N ALA A 287 41.96 -1.75 12.67
CA ALA A 287 41.21 -2.11 13.87
C ALA A 287 41.67 -3.48 14.41
N VAL A 288 42.20 -3.45 15.63
CA VAL A 288 42.57 -4.63 16.44
C VAL A 288 41.30 -5.23 17.04
N ALA A 289 41.07 -6.51 16.80
CA ALA A 289 39.92 -7.26 17.29
C ALA A 289 40.08 -7.62 18.78
N VAL A 290 39.09 -7.24 19.60
CA VAL A 290 38.88 -7.78 20.95
C VAL A 290 37.61 -8.63 20.90
N ALA A 291 37.77 -9.94 21.15
CA ALA A 291 36.69 -10.91 21.15
C ALA A 291 35.89 -10.83 22.46
N GLY A 292 34.70 -10.22 22.37
CA GLY A 292 33.59 -10.47 23.29
C GLY A 292 32.45 -11.10 22.49
N GLN A 293 31.93 -12.24 22.93
CA GLN A 293 30.70 -12.81 22.38
C GLN A 293 29.51 -11.94 22.80
N GLU A 294 29.35 -10.79 22.16
CA GLU A 294 28.05 -10.13 22.07
C GLU A 294 27.13 -11.03 21.24
N GLN A 295 25.99 -11.43 21.80
CA GLN A 295 24.92 -12.02 21.01
C GLN A 295 24.50 -10.98 19.97
N ALA A 296 24.98 -11.15 18.74
CA ALA A 296 24.67 -10.27 17.64
C ALA A 296 23.15 -10.09 17.55
N ALA A 297 22.71 -8.82 17.56
CA ALA A 297 21.31 -8.49 17.41
C ALA A 297 20.74 -9.21 16.17
N PRO A 298 19.53 -9.79 16.26
CA PRO A 298 18.92 -10.51 15.14
C PRO A 298 18.87 -9.60 13.91
N SER A 299 19.18 -10.15 12.73
CA SER A 299 19.11 -9.38 11.49
C SER A 299 17.68 -8.93 11.20
N VAL A 300 17.52 -7.79 10.50
CA VAL A 300 16.21 -7.26 10.07
C VAL A 300 15.36 -8.32 9.36
N ALA A 301 15.99 -9.19 8.56
CA ALA A 301 15.34 -10.33 7.91
C ALA A 301 14.78 -11.36 8.90
N ALA A 302 15.51 -11.64 9.99
CA ALA A 302 15.09 -12.55 11.05
C ALA A 302 13.95 -11.96 11.91
N LEU A 303 14.01 -10.65 12.21
CA LEU A 303 12.94 -9.94 12.92
C LEU A 303 11.64 -9.93 12.12
N ARG A 304 11.68 -9.55 10.84
CA ARG A 304 10.52 -9.54 9.94
C ARG A 304 9.86 -10.91 9.81
N SER A 305 10.66 -11.98 9.67
CA SER A 305 10.11 -13.33 9.63
C SER A 305 9.48 -13.76 10.95
N SER A 306 10.09 -13.40 12.08
CA SER A 306 9.55 -13.69 13.41
C SER A 306 8.20 -12.99 13.62
N LEU A 307 8.11 -11.73 13.21
CA LEU A 307 6.87 -10.94 13.24
C LEU A 307 5.79 -11.55 12.35
N ASN A 308 6.09 -11.81 11.06
CA ASN A 308 5.14 -12.43 10.15
C ASN A 308 4.68 -13.80 10.64
N ARG A 309 5.55 -14.58 11.28
CA ARG A 309 5.14 -15.84 11.91
C ARG A 309 4.26 -15.62 13.13
N ARG A 310 4.54 -14.64 13.98
CA ARG A 310 3.66 -14.30 15.13
C ARG A 310 2.29 -13.85 14.65
N LEU A 311 2.22 -13.12 13.54
CA LEU A 311 0.98 -12.69 12.90
C LEU A 311 0.22 -13.89 12.31
N LEU A 312 0.90 -14.77 11.57
CA LEU A 312 0.34 -16.03 11.08
C LEU A 312 -0.15 -16.95 12.21
N ALA A 313 0.56 -16.98 13.34
CA ALA A 313 0.18 -17.75 14.52
C ALA A 313 -0.99 -17.11 15.29
N ARG A 314 -1.10 -15.77 15.30
CA ARG A 314 -2.23 -15.03 15.88
C ARG A 314 -3.51 -15.18 15.05
N GLU A 315 -3.41 -15.33 13.73
CA GLU A 315 -4.57 -15.60 12.87
C GLU A 315 -5.24 -16.96 13.15
N GLN A 316 -4.66 -17.85 13.96
CA GLN A 316 -5.17 -19.19 14.37
C GLN A 316 -5.67 -20.14 13.26
N ALA A 317 -5.69 -19.69 12.00
CA ALA A 317 -6.32 -20.37 10.86
C ALA A 317 -5.33 -20.66 9.72
N VAL A 318 -4.06 -20.26 9.85
CA VAL A 318 -3.05 -20.56 8.82
C VAL A 318 -2.27 -21.82 9.20
N PRO A 319 -2.47 -22.94 8.50
CA PRO A 319 -1.70 -24.14 8.77
C PRO A 319 -0.21 -23.89 8.45
N PRO A 320 0.71 -24.46 9.25
CA PRO A 320 2.13 -24.42 8.94
C PRO A 320 2.42 -25.01 7.55
N ALA A 321 3.58 -24.67 6.97
CA ALA A 321 4.02 -25.36 5.76
C ALA A 321 4.12 -26.88 6.05
N PRO A 322 3.67 -27.75 5.12
CA PRO A 322 3.82 -29.19 5.27
C PRO A 322 5.27 -29.59 5.56
N ASP A 323 5.47 -30.66 6.32
CA ASP A 323 6.81 -31.07 6.75
C ASP A 323 7.75 -31.32 5.56
N TRP A 324 7.24 -31.85 4.44
CA TRP A 324 8.02 -32.04 3.21
C TRP A 324 8.47 -30.70 2.59
N VAL A 325 7.70 -29.62 2.71
CA VAL A 325 8.09 -28.27 2.26
C VAL A 325 9.15 -27.70 3.20
N ARG A 326 8.99 -27.90 4.52
CA ARG A 326 9.99 -27.49 5.52
C ARG A 326 11.31 -28.21 5.33
N ALA A 327 11.26 -29.48 4.92
CA ALA A 327 12.44 -30.29 4.61
C ALA A 327 13.24 -29.78 3.40
N LEU A 328 12.69 -28.90 2.55
CA LEU A 328 13.44 -28.27 1.44
C LEU A 328 14.49 -27.25 1.93
N ASN A 329 14.47 -26.90 3.22
CA ASN A 329 15.28 -25.86 3.81
C ASN A 329 16.69 -26.33 4.21
N ASP A 330 17.47 -26.72 3.22
CA ASP A 330 18.90 -27.06 3.42
C ASP A 330 19.82 -25.83 3.34
N ASP A 331 19.26 -24.65 3.04
CA ASP A 331 20.04 -23.44 2.85
C ASP A 331 20.35 -22.78 4.20
N ARG A 332 21.64 -22.64 4.52
CA ARG A 332 22.12 -21.96 5.73
C ARG A 332 21.84 -20.46 5.61
N GLY A 333 20.59 -20.06 5.81
CA GLY A 333 20.19 -18.65 5.68
C GLY A 333 18.70 -18.39 5.61
N VAL A 334 17.85 -19.42 5.53
CA VAL A 334 16.40 -19.28 5.64
C VAL A 334 15.95 -20.02 6.90
N SER A 335 15.25 -19.35 7.79
CA SER A 335 14.73 -19.96 9.02
C SER A 335 13.45 -20.77 8.73
N PRO A 336 13.07 -21.73 9.59
CA PRO A 336 11.79 -22.44 9.45
C PRO A 336 10.57 -21.51 9.40
N ALA A 337 10.64 -20.38 10.12
CA ALA A 337 9.61 -19.34 10.09
C ALA A 337 9.50 -18.64 8.72
N GLN A 338 10.65 -18.43 8.07
CA GLN A 338 10.69 -17.87 6.71
C GLN A 338 10.12 -18.86 5.70
N VAL A 339 10.37 -20.16 5.86
CA VAL A 339 9.78 -21.20 5.01
C VAL A 339 8.26 -21.22 5.12
N ASP A 340 7.72 -21.19 6.36
CA ASP A 340 6.29 -21.08 6.60
C ASP A 340 5.69 -19.84 5.89
N SER A 341 6.37 -18.70 6.01
CA SER A 341 5.94 -17.42 5.40
C SER A 341 6.02 -17.43 3.87
N LEU A 342 7.09 -17.99 3.30
CA LEU A 342 7.26 -18.16 1.85
C LEU A 342 6.16 -19.04 1.27
N TYR A 343 5.90 -20.18 1.92
CA TYR A 343 4.88 -21.13 1.48
C TYR A 343 3.47 -20.53 1.57
N TYR A 344 3.16 -19.86 2.69
CA TYR A 344 1.89 -19.15 2.85
C TYR A 344 1.69 -18.11 1.76
N ARG A 345 2.67 -17.22 1.56
CA ARG A 345 2.55 -16.15 0.56
C ARG A 345 2.41 -16.69 -0.85
N LEU A 346 3.18 -17.72 -1.20
CA LEU A 346 3.06 -18.41 -2.48
C LEU A 346 1.62 -18.90 -2.69
N THR A 347 1.08 -19.64 -1.72
CA THR A 347 -0.28 -20.21 -1.80
C THR A 347 -1.33 -19.12 -1.92
N ARG A 348 -1.28 -18.08 -1.08
CA ARG A 348 -2.21 -16.93 -1.13
C ARG A 348 -2.13 -16.19 -2.47
N THR A 349 -0.92 -15.99 -2.99
CA THR A 349 -0.72 -15.31 -4.27
C THR A 349 -1.26 -16.15 -5.43
N LEU A 350 -0.98 -17.45 -5.47
CA LEU A 350 -1.53 -18.36 -6.49
C LEU A 350 -3.05 -18.43 -6.47
N ARG A 351 -3.67 -18.49 -5.27
CA ARG A 351 -5.14 -18.40 -5.11
C ARG A 351 -5.69 -17.12 -5.72
N ARG A 352 -5.11 -15.97 -5.38
CA ARG A 352 -5.51 -14.66 -5.93
C ARG A 352 -5.40 -14.63 -7.45
N LEU A 353 -4.22 -14.99 -7.98
CA LEU A 353 -3.97 -14.99 -9.43
C LEU A 353 -4.99 -15.84 -10.19
N THR A 354 -5.36 -16.98 -9.60
CA THR A 354 -6.33 -17.91 -10.17
C THR A 354 -7.76 -17.39 -10.08
N ALA A 355 -8.19 -16.92 -8.91
CA ALA A 355 -9.56 -16.45 -8.68
C ALA A 355 -9.89 -15.20 -9.52
N GLU A 356 -8.93 -14.29 -9.63
CA GLU A 356 -9.09 -13.01 -10.33
C GLU A 356 -8.62 -13.05 -11.80
N ASN A 357 -8.14 -14.21 -12.26
CA ASN A 357 -7.56 -14.39 -13.61
C ASN A 357 -6.49 -13.34 -13.94
N ILE A 358 -5.59 -13.08 -12.99
CA ILE A 358 -4.53 -12.07 -13.13
C ILE A 358 -3.33 -12.69 -13.85
N ASN A 359 -2.91 -12.04 -14.93
CA ASN A 359 -1.62 -12.28 -15.54
C ASN A 359 -0.52 -11.51 -14.79
N THR A 360 0.53 -12.21 -14.36
CA THR A 360 1.66 -11.62 -13.64
C THR A 360 2.98 -12.13 -14.18
N ARG A 361 4.04 -11.34 -13.98
CA ARG A 361 5.40 -11.78 -14.27
C ARG A 361 5.89 -12.71 -13.15
N THR A 362 6.63 -13.75 -13.51
CA THR A 362 7.18 -14.73 -12.56
C THR A 362 8.16 -14.13 -11.55
N ASP A 363 8.83 -13.02 -11.88
CA ASP A 363 9.68 -12.29 -10.93
C ASP A 363 8.89 -11.49 -9.90
N GLY A 364 7.70 -10.99 -10.27
CA GLY A 364 6.77 -10.34 -9.34
C GLY A 364 6.34 -11.29 -8.22
N LEU A 365 6.05 -12.56 -8.56
CA LEU A 365 5.73 -13.60 -7.56
C LEU A 365 6.88 -13.80 -6.56
N VAL A 366 8.12 -13.92 -7.06
CA VAL A 366 9.31 -14.10 -6.21
C VAL A 366 9.54 -12.88 -5.33
N MET A 367 9.35 -11.66 -5.86
CA MET A 367 9.47 -10.43 -5.08
C MET A 367 8.42 -10.37 -3.97
N ASP A 368 7.15 -10.64 -4.28
CA ASP A 368 6.07 -10.70 -3.30
C ASP A 368 6.37 -11.72 -2.18
N MET A 369 6.90 -12.89 -2.53
CA MET A 369 7.33 -13.92 -1.57
C MET A 369 8.50 -13.44 -0.71
N ALA A 370 9.54 -12.89 -1.33
CA ALA A 370 10.74 -12.43 -0.66
C ALA A 370 10.42 -11.31 0.34
N GLU A 371 9.63 -10.34 -0.11
CA GLU A 371 9.13 -9.25 0.70
C GLU A 371 8.31 -9.80 1.85
N TYR A 372 7.25 -10.58 1.58
CA TYR A 372 6.42 -11.12 2.67
C TYR A 372 7.22 -11.95 3.68
N ALA A 373 8.17 -12.79 3.25
CA ALA A 373 8.93 -13.62 4.17
C ALA A 373 10.11 -12.90 4.86
N GLY A 374 10.41 -11.67 4.47
CA GLY A 374 11.63 -10.99 4.91
C GLY A 374 12.90 -11.74 4.53
N THR A 375 12.96 -12.20 3.28
CA THR A 375 14.12 -12.92 2.71
C THR A 375 14.68 -12.16 1.52
N TRP A 376 15.90 -12.50 1.10
CA TRP A 376 16.46 -11.99 -0.14
C TRP A 376 15.71 -12.58 -1.35
N ARG A 377 15.59 -11.80 -2.43
CA ARG A 377 14.99 -12.28 -3.69
C ARG A 377 15.59 -13.62 -4.15
N ALA A 378 16.92 -13.75 -4.07
CA ALA A 378 17.62 -14.99 -4.45
C ALA A 378 17.21 -16.19 -3.57
N GLN A 379 16.96 -15.98 -2.27
CA GLN A 379 16.52 -17.03 -1.36
C GLN A 379 15.09 -17.47 -1.67
N ALA A 380 14.16 -16.53 -1.87
CA ALA A 380 12.79 -16.85 -2.26
C ALA A 380 12.73 -17.58 -3.62
N GLN A 381 13.56 -17.15 -4.59
CA GLN A 381 13.68 -17.83 -5.88
C GLN A 381 14.21 -19.26 -5.71
N ARG A 382 15.26 -19.45 -4.92
CA ARG A 382 15.85 -20.76 -4.67
C ARG A 382 14.88 -21.70 -3.95
N PHE A 383 14.15 -21.19 -2.96
CA PHE A 383 13.07 -21.92 -2.30
C PHE A 383 12.02 -22.40 -3.31
N LEU A 384 11.56 -21.50 -4.19
CA LEU A 384 10.59 -21.85 -5.23
C LEU A 384 11.15 -22.87 -6.23
N GLN A 385 12.40 -22.75 -6.65
CA GLN A 385 13.07 -23.74 -7.52
C GLN A 385 13.11 -25.12 -6.86
N LYS A 386 13.52 -25.21 -5.59
CA LYS A 386 13.54 -26.48 -4.85
C LYS A 386 12.15 -27.09 -4.70
N LEU A 387 11.15 -26.26 -4.39
CA LEU A 387 9.76 -26.69 -4.29
C LEU A 387 9.27 -27.29 -5.62
N LEU A 388 9.52 -26.61 -6.74
CA LEU A 388 9.15 -27.08 -8.07
C LEU A 388 9.90 -28.37 -8.45
N ALA A 389 11.21 -28.44 -8.18
CA ALA A 389 12.02 -29.62 -8.46
C ALA A 389 11.55 -30.84 -7.64
N ASN A 390 11.24 -30.65 -6.36
CA ASN A 390 10.71 -31.69 -5.49
C ASN A 390 9.34 -32.17 -5.97
N ILE A 391 8.42 -31.28 -6.34
CA ILE A 391 7.12 -31.65 -6.95
C ILE A 391 7.30 -32.47 -8.22
N ILE A 392 8.29 -32.16 -9.05
CA ILE A 392 8.57 -32.91 -10.30
C ILE A 392 9.16 -34.29 -10.02
N ALA A 393 10.03 -34.40 -9.01
CA ALA A 393 10.72 -35.64 -8.66
C ALA A 393 9.84 -36.60 -7.84
N ASP A 394 9.04 -36.05 -6.93
CA ASP A 394 8.27 -36.78 -5.92
C ASP A 394 6.86 -36.15 -5.79
N GLY A 395 6.09 -36.26 -6.88
CA GLY A 395 4.75 -35.67 -6.98
C GLY A 395 3.67 -36.41 -6.21
N GLU A 396 3.99 -37.51 -5.52
CA GLU A 396 3.02 -38.37 -4.82
C GLU A 396 2.21 -37.59 -3.79
N HIS A 397 2.84 -36.62 -3.12
CA HIS A 397 2.18 -35.75 -2.13
C HIS A 397 1.07 -34.86 -2.71
N LEU A 398 1.09 -34.58 -4.01
CA LEU A 398 0.09 -33.73 -4.66
C LEU A 398 -1.01 -34.54 -5.37
N GLN A 399 -0.75 -35.79 -5.73
CA GLN A 399 -1.69 -36.63 -6.50
C GLN A 399 -3.10 -36.68 -5.89
N PRO A 400 -3.29 -36.90 -4.56
CA PRO A 400 -4.63 -36.91 -3.98
C PRO A 400 -5.37 -35.58 -4.17
N ARG A 401 -4.66 -34.44 -4.03
CA ARG A 401 -5.26 -33.11 -4.19
C ARG A 401 -5.61 -32.82 -5.64
N ILE A 402 -4.77 -33.26 -6.57
CA ILE A 402 -5.03 -33.11 -8.00
C ILE A 402 -6.21 -33.98 -8.43
N ALA A 403 -6.32 -35.21 -7.93
CA ALA A 403 -7.47 -36.06 -8.20
C ALA A 403 -8.78 -35.44 -7.70
N VAL A 404 -8.80 -34.90 -6.47
CA VAL A 404 -9.96 -34.18 -5.92
C VAL A 404 -10.31 -32.94 -6.77
N ALA A 405 -9.31 -32.14 -7.15
CA ALA A 405 -9.52 -30.96 -7.98
C ALA A 405 -10.00 -31.32 -9.40
N ALA A 406 -9.46 -32.39 -9.99
CA ALA A 406 -9.85 -32.89 -11.30
C ALA A 406 -11.33 -33.35 -11.29
N ALA A 407 -11.72 -34.14 -10.27
CA ALA A 407 -13.10 -34.55 -10.10
C ALA A 407 -14.06 -33.35 -9.91
N ALA A 408 -13.68 -32.37 -9.08
CA ALA A 408 -14.47 -31.16 -8.86
C ALA A 408 -14.60 -30.28 -10.12
N ALA A 409 -13.59 -30.28 -10.99
CA ALA A 409 -13.59 -29.54 -12.24
C ALA A 409 -14.21 -30.32 -13.42
N GLY A 410 -14.58 -31.59 -13.24
CA GLY A 410 -15.02 -32.47 -14.33
C GLY A 410 -13.92 -32.76 -15.36
N VAL A 411 -12.66 -32.75 -14.93
CA VAL A 411 -11.47 -32.95 -15.78
C VAL A 411 -10.91 -34.35 -15.55
N ASP A 412 -10.44 -34.98 -16.61
CA ASP A 412 -9.71 -36.25 -16.56
C ASP A 412 -8.46 -36.15 -15.67
N GLY A 413 -8.30 -37.10 -14.74
CA GLY A 413 -7.20 -37.10 -13.75
C GLY A 413 -5.82 -37.03 -14.41
N ASP A 414 -5.56 -37.86 -15.43
CA ASP A 414 -4.27 -37.87 -16.12
C ASP A 414 -3.99 -36.54 -16.84
N LYS A 415 -5.01 -35.89 -17.40
CA LYS A 415 -4.84 -34.54 -17.97
C LYS A 415 -4.54 -33.50 -16.89
N ALA A 416 -5.21 -33.57 -15.75
CA ALA A 416 -4.95 -32.66 -14.64
C ALA A 416 -3.51 -32.81 -14.11
N GLU A 417 -3.04 -34.06 -14.01
CA GLU A 417 -1.64 -34.34 -13.67
C GLU A 417 -0.69 -33.79 -14.73
N ARG A 418 -0.90 -34.10 -16.01
CA ARG A 418 -0.05 -33.55 -17.08
C ARG A 418 0.02 -32.02 -17.06
N LEU A 419 -1.08 -31.33 -16.72
CA LEU A 419 -1.09 -29.87 -16.60
C LEU A 419 -0.16 -29.38 -15.49
N VAL A 420 -0.33 -29.90 -14.27
CA VAL A 420 0.43 -29.43 -13.10
C VAL A 420 1.93 -29.69 -13.30
N TRP A 421 2.32 -30.86 -13.83
CA TRP A 421 3.71 -31.22 -14.02
C TRP A 421 4.32 -30.40 -15.15
N ALA A 422 3.58 -30.18 -16.24
CA ALA A 422 4.03 -29.32 -17.32
C ALA A 422 4.19 -27.86 -16.87
N LEU A 423 3.33 -27.36 -15.98
CA LEU A 423 3.44 -26.02 -15.42
C LEU A 423 4.64 -25.90 -14.48
N CYS A 424 4.83 -26.86 -13.57
CA CYS A 424 5.96 -26.88 -12.65
C CYS A 424 7.30 -26.94 -13.40
N ARG A 425 7.43 -27.85 -14.37
CA ARG A 425 8.66 -28.00 -15.17
C ARG A 425 8.99 -26.73 -15.94
N GLN A 426 8.03 -26.14 -16.65
CA GLN A 426 8.28 -24.92 -17.41
C GLN A 426 8.62 -23.72 -16.53
N THR A 427 8.01 -23.64 -15.34
CA THR A 427 8.31 -22.58 -14.39
C THR A 427 9.72 -22.74 -13.82
N LEU A 428 10.13 -23.98 -13.52
CA LEU A 428 11.48 -24.30 -13.08
C LEU A 428 12.51 -23.94 -14.15
N ASP A 429 12.30 -24.37 -15.41
CA ASP A 429 13.18 -24.06 -16.55
C ASP A 429 13.40 -22.53 -16.67
N VAL A 430 12.34 -21.73 -16.52
CA VAL A 430 12.43 -20.26 -16.58
C VAL A 430 13.33 -19.70 -15.48
N TYR A 431 13.22 -20.21 -14.25
CA TYR A 431 14.02 -19.73 -13.13
C TYR A 431 15.47 -20.22 -13.19
N GLU A 432 15.73 -21.46 -13.62
CA GLU A 432 17.09 -21.99 -13.83
C GLU A 432 17.84 -21.21 -14.91
N ASP A 433 17.14 -20.80 -15.98
CA ASP A 433 17.68 -19.94 -17.03
C ASP A 433 17.85 -18.47 -16.60
N GLY A 434 17.44 -18.09 -15.38
CA GLY A 434 17.44 -16.69 -14.93
C GLY A 434 16.49 -15.77 -15.72
N LYS A 435 15.49 -16.35 -16.38
CA LYS A 435 14.52 -15.63 -17.23
C LYS A 435 13.28 -15.21 -16.44
N VAL A 436 12.50 -14.32 -17.06
CA VAL A 436 11.18 -13.91 -16.58
C VAL A 436 10.14 -14.29 -17.63
N ALA A 437 9.02 -14.83 -17.19
CA ALA A 437 7.88 -15.17 -18.05
C ALA A 437 6.59 -14.60 -17.48
N LEU A 438 5.56 -14.53 -18.32
CA LEU A 438 4.19 -14.26 -17.87
C LEU A 438 3.52 -15.57 -17.44
N SER A 439 2.72 -15.52 -16.37
CA SER A 439 1.98 -16.67 -15.85
C SER A 439 1.04 -17.25 -16.92
N GLU A 440 0.40 -16.39 -17.71
CA GLU A 440 -0.47 -16.80 -18.82
C GLU A 440 0.29 -17.59 -19.90
N SER A 441 1.50 -17.17 -20.26
CA SER A 441 2.34 -17.87 -21.26
C SER A 441 2.82 -19.24 -20.76
N LEU A 442 3.07 -19.39 -19.45
CA LEU A 442 3.39 -20.68 -18.84
C LEU A 442 2.17 -21.59 -18.81
N LEU A 443 1.03 -21.04 -18.44
CA LEU A 443 -0.23 -21.77 -18.36
C LEU A 443 -0.70 -22.26 -19.73
N ASP A 444 -0.65 -21.41 -20.77
CA ASP A 444 -1.07 -21.81 -22.12
C ASP A 444 -0.20 -22.94 -22.69
N ARG A 445 1.11 -22.90 -22.45
CA ARG A 445 2.02 -23.98 -22.84
C ARG A 445 1.74 -25.27 -22.07
N ALA A 446 1.53 -25.19 -20.76
CA ALA A 446 1.16 -26.35 -19.94
C ALA A 446 -0.18 -26.97 -20.37
N ARG A 447 -1.20 -26.13 -20.60
CA ARG A 447 -2.51 -26.51 -21.13
C ARG A 447 -2.42 -27.28 -22.44
N ARG A 448 -1.66 -26.76 -23.41
CA ARG A 448 -1.47 -27.42 -24.71
C ARG A 448 -0.84 -28.81 -24.56
N ARG A 449 0.12 -28.98 -23.66
CA ARG A 449 0.73 -30.28 -23.34
C ARG A 449 -0.26 -31.24 -22.67
N ALA A 450 -1.13 -30.71 -21.80
CA ALA A 450 -2.16 -31.49 -21.11
C ALA A 450 -3.38 -31.84 -21.99
N LYS A 451 -3.51 -31.23 -23.18
CA LYS A 451 -4.68 -31.35 -24.07
C LYS A 451 -5.99 -30.94 -23.37
N LEU A 452 -5.92 -29.82 -22.64
CA LEU A 452 -7.06 -29.18 -22.00
C LEU A 452 -7.52 -27.95 -22.82
N SER A 453 -8.82 -27.72 -22.84
CA SER A 453 -9.40 -26.44 -23.24
C SER A 453 -9.05 -25.33 -22.23
N ALA A 454 -9.27 -24.07 -22.61
CA ALA A 454 -9.07 -22.95 -21.70
C ALA A 454 -10.02 -23.03 -20.49
N ASP A 455 -11.27 -23.44 -20.72
CA ASP A 455 -12.29 -23.55 -19.66
C ASP A 455 -11.99 -24.68 -18.69
N GLU A 456 -11.62 -25.88 -19.18
CA GLU A 456 -11.19 -26.99 -18.32
C GLU A 456 -9.97 -26.59 -17.47
N THR A 457 -9.01 -25.89 -18.07
CA THR A 457 -7.81 -25.41 -17.36
C THR A 457 -8.18 -24.44 -16.26
N ARG A 458 -9.08 -23.49 -16.54
CA ARG A 458 -9.54 -22.50 -15.56
C ARG A 458 -10.31 -23.17 -14.42
N ALA A 459 -11.25 -24.06 -14.73
CA ALA A 459 -12.01 -24.80 -13.74
C ALA A 459 -11.08 -25.62 -12.82
N LEU A 460 -10.09 -26.31 -13.42
CA LEU A 460 -9.11 -27.09 -12.67
C LEU A 460 -8.23 -26.22 -11.77
N LEU A 461 -7.73 -25.07 -12.24
CA LEU A 461 -6.93 -24.18 -11.40
C LEU A 461 -7.73 -23.65 -10.21
N VAL A 462 -9.00 -23.24 -10.43
CA VAL A 462 -9.88 -22.79 -9.34
C VAL A 462 -10.12 -23.92 -8.34
N ALA A 463 -10.33 -25.15 -8.81
CA ALA A 463 -10.49 -26.32 -7.94
C ALA A 463 -9.21 -26.63 -7.14
N LEU A 464 -8.02 -26.56 -7.77
CA LEU A 464 -6.72 -26.73 -7.10
C LEU A 464 -6.48 -25.66 -6.03
N ALA A 465 -6.87 -24.41 -6.30
CA ALA A 465 -6.75 -23.30 -5.36
C ALA A 465 -7.59 -23.52 -4.09
N ARG A 466 -8.77 -24.18 -4.22
CA ARG A 466 -9.69 -24.53 -3.13
C ARG A 466 -9.30 -25.80 -2.38
N ALA A 467 -8.88 -26.86 -3.09
CA ALA A 467 -8.34 -28.08 -2.48
C ALA A 467 -7.04 -27.84 -1.69
N GLY A 468 -6.50 -26.62 -1.80
CA GLY A 468 -5.42 -26.03 -1.03
C GLY A 468 -5.71 -25.81 0.45
N GLU A 469 -6.98 -25.76 0.84
CA GLU A 469 -7.48 -25.66 2.23
C GLU A 469 -7.49 -27.05 2.90
#